data_AF-A0A502EUN7-F1
#
_entry.id   AF-A0A502EUN7-F1
#
_cell.length_a   1.000
_cell.length_b   1.000
_cell.length_c   1.000
_cell.angle_alpha   90.00
_cell.angle_beta   90.00
_cell.angle_gamma   90.00
#
_symmetry.space_group_name_H-M   'P 1'
#
loop_
_entity.id
_entity.type
_entity.pdbx_description
1 polymer ?
#
loop_
_entity_poly.entity_id
_entity_poly.type
_entity_poly.pdbx_seq_one_letter_code
_entity_poly.pdbx_strand_id
1 'polypeptide(L)'
;MDNNKEHKETAFLGSGWAFPVSFSVDNHQVSLSANETNINESINVILNTRKGERTLEANFGSGIQQFMFRKIDNTLKGEIIETIKYALLRYEPRILVQDVKVASTDVLNGKIEILISYIYSKTNTRHNYVFPFYLKEGTNLDRKK
;
A
#
# COMPACT_ATOMS: atom_id res chain seq x y z
N MET A 1 -20.33 25.40 12.30
CA MET A 1 -21.27 24.40 11.73
C MET A 1 -20.64 23.71 10.51
N ASP A 2 -19.32 23.49 10.49
CA ASP A 2 -18.59 23.01 9.29
C ASP A 2 -17.95 21.61 9.44
N ASN A 3 -17.76 21.10 10.67
CA ASN A 3 -17.09 19.81 10.89
C ASN A 3 -17.83 18.59 10.27
N ASN A 4 -19.13 18.73 10.00
CA ASN A 4 -19.93 17.63 9.47
C ASN A 4 -19.74 17.41 7.95
N LYS A 5 -19.22 18.40 7.22
CA LYS A 5 -18.91 18.25 5.79
C LYS A 5 -17.59 17.51 5.56
N GLU A 6 -16.54 17.84 6.31
CA GLU A 6 -15.22 17.18 6.20
C GLU A 6 -15.26 15.69 6.52
N HIS A 7 -16.01 15.30 7.55
CA HIS A 7 -16.20 13.89 7.91
C HIS A 7 -16.86 13.08 6.78
N LYS A 8 -17.74 13.70 5.99
CA LYS A 8 -18.43 13.04 4.88
C LYS A 8 -17.53 12.90 3.65
N GLU A 9 -16.64 13.86 3.42
CA GLU A 9 -15.70 13.83 2.30
C GLU A 9 -14.60 12.78 2.48
N THR A 10 -14.22 12.43 3.71
CA THR A 10 -13.11 11.49 3.98
C THR A 10 -13.56 10.09 4.39
N ALA A 11 -14.82 9.90 4.77
CA ALA A 11 -15.36 8.60 5.24
C ALA A 11 -15.17 7.42 4.26
N PHE A 12 -14.96 7.68 2.97
CA PHE A 12 -14.71 6.63 1.96
C PHE A 12 -13.35 5.93 2.13
N LEU A 13 -12.41 6.53 2.86
CA LEU A 13 -11.08 5.97 3.12
C LEU A 13 -11.10 4.81 4.14
N GLY A 14 -12.19 4.71 4.90
CA GLY A 14 -12.43 3.66 5.87
C GLY A 14 -11.78 3.92 7.24
N SER A 15 -12.03 2.99 8.15
CA SER A 15 -11.44 2.94 9.48
C SER A 15 -11.02 1.51 9.81
N GLY A 16 -10.07 1.39 10.73
CA GLY A 16 -9.54 0.10 11.16
C GLY A 16 -8.82 0.24 12.49
N TRP A 17 -8.13 -0.82 12.89
CA TRP A 17 -7.31 -0.79 14.09
C TRP A 17 -6.18 0.21 13.91
N ALA A 18 -5.94 1.01 14.95
CA ALA A 18 -4.79 1.90 14.97
C ALA A 18 -3.49 1.09 15.03
N PHE A 19 -2.45 1.61 14.39
CA PHE A 19 -1.09 1.10 14.52
C PHE A 19 -0.15 2.17 15.11
N PRO A 20 0.54 1.88 16.23
CA PRO A 20 0.59 0.60 16.95
C PRO A 20 -0.73 0.25 17.64
N VAL A 21 -1.02 -1.05 17.72
CA VAL A 21 -2.25 -1.57 18.36
C VAL A 21 -2.23 -1.22 19.84
N SER A 22 -3.25 -0.52 20.29
CA SER A 22 -3.42 -0.09 21.68
C SER A 22 -4.86 -0.25 22.13
N PHE A 23 -5.06 -0.31 23.44
CA PHE A 23 -6.38 -0.38 24.07
C PHE A 23 -6.56 0.85 24.95
N SER A 24 -7.69 1.52 24.81
CA SER A 24 -8.02 2.67 25.65
C SER A 24 -8.44 2.22 27.04
N VAL A 25 -7.89 2.89 28.06
CA VAL A 25 -8.22 2.62 29.46
C VAL A 25 -9.63 3.10 29.80
N ASP A 26 -10.11 4.15 29.12
CA ASP A 26 -11.38 4.80 29.45
C ASP A 26 -12.60 3.96 29.03
N ASN A 27 -12.53 3.34 27.85
CA ASN A 27 -13.65 2.59 27.27
C ASN A 27 -13.37 1.10 27.10
N HIS A 28 -12.17 0.62 27.46
CA HIS A 28 -11.72 -0.76 27.31
C HIS A 28 -11.86 -1.32 25.88
N GLN A 29 -11.81 -0.46 24.86
CA GLN A 29 -11.89 -0.84 23.46
C GLN A 29 -10.53 -0.71 22.76
N VAL A 30 -10.40 -1.41 21.63
CA VAL A 30 -9.26 -1.24 20.73
C VAL A 30 -9.28 0.16 20.12
N SER A 31 -8.12 0.81 20.11
CA SER A 31 -7.95 2.10 19.43
C SER A 31 -8.15 1.93 17.94
N LEU A 32 -8.95 2.80 17.35
CA LEU A 32 -9.21 2.82 15.91
C LEU A 32 -8.54 4.04 15.27
N SER A 33 -8.01 3.84 14.07
CA SER A 33 -7.58 4.94 13.19
C SER A 33 -8.52 5.03 12.00
N ALA A 34 -8.73 6.24 11.49
CA ALA A 34 -9.62 6.50 10.37
C ALA A 34 -8.95 7.40 9.33
N ASN A 35 -9.48 7.35 8.11
CA ASN A 35 -9.15 8.26 7.04
C ASN A 35 -7.64 8.34 6.76
N GLU A 36 -7.10 9.56 6.75
CA GLU A 36 -5.72 9.88 6.43
C GLU A 36 -4.73 9.26 7.42
N THR A 37 -5.07 9.26 8.72
CA THR A 37 -4.26 8.64 9.76
C THR A 37 -4.11 7.13 9.51
N ASN A 38 -5.20 6.46 9.15
CA ASN A 38 -5.17 5.03 8.85
C ASN A 38 -4.30 4.70 7.61
N ILE A 39 -4.29 5.58 6.60
CA ILE A 39 -3.43 5.43 5.42
C ILE A 39 -1.96 5.58 5.80
N ASN A 40 -1.62 6.60 6.59
CA ASN A 40 -0.24 6.80 7.04
C ASN A 40 0.28 5.62 7.87
N GLU A 41 -0.56 5.09 8.75
CA GLU A 41 -0.26 3.88 9.52
C GLU A 41 -0.08 2.65 8.61
N SER A 42 -0.94 2.46 7.62
CA SER A 42 -0.83 1.37 6.64
C SER A 42 0.47 1.45 5.82
N ILE A 43 0.82 2.65 5.32
CA ILE A 43 2.11 2.90 4.65
C ILE A 43 3.27 2.51 5.56
N ASN A 44 3.23 2.92 6.83
CA ASN A 44 4.26 2.56 7.81
C ASN A 44 4.37 1.04 8.00
N VAL A 45 3.24 0.33 8.09
CA VAL A 45 3.24 -1.14 8.19
C VAL A 45 3.87 -1.77 6.95
N ILE A 46 3.47 -1.34 5.75
CA ILE A 46 4.01 -1.88 4.49
C ILE A 46 5.53 -1.67 4.41
N LEU A 47 6.01 -0.48 4.73
CA LEU A 47 7.42 -0.14 4.63
C LEU A 47 8.28 -0.84 5.69
N ASN A 48 7.77 -1.00 6.91
CA ASN A 48 8.51 -1.65 8.00
C ASN A 48 8.45 -3.18 7.98
N THR A 49 7.52 -3.78 7.23
CA THR A 49 7.40 -5.24 7.11
C THR A 49 8.41 -5.78 6.09
N ARG A 50 9.17 -6.81 6.46
CA ARG A 50 10.05 -7.55 5.55
C ARG A 50 9.25 -8.61 4.80
N LYS A 51 9.67 -8.89 3.56
CA LYS A 51 9.11 -10.01 2.78
C LYS A 51 9.32 -11.32 3.55
N GLY A 52 8.27 -12.14 3.63
CA GLY A 52 8.25 -13.41 4.36
C GLY A 52 7.81 -13.32 5.83
N GLU A 53 7.65 -12.12 6.41
CA GLU A 53 7.22 -11.99 7.82
C GLU A 53 5.75 -12.36 8.03
N ARG A 54 4.88 -12.09 7.03
CA ARG A 54 3.47 -12.43 7.12
C ARG A 54 3.22 -13.89 6.75
N THR A 55 2.67 -14.62 7.70
CA THR A 55 2.20 -16.00 7.47
C THR A 55 1.08 -15.97 6.43
N LEU A 56 1.10 -16.91 5.47
CA LEU A 56 0.19 -17.00 4.32
C LEU A 56 0.32 -15.88 3.26
N GLU A 57 1.04 -14.81 3.55
CA GLU A 57 1.25 -13.67 2.64
C GLU A 57 2.74 -13.32 2.55
N ALA A 58 3.55 -14.30 2.12
CA ALA A 58 5.01 -14.16 2.09
C ALA A 58 5.51 -13.01 1.21
N ASN A 59 4.71 -12.57 0.22
CA ASN A 59 5.08 -11.46 -0.66
C ASN A 59 4.85 -10.08 -0.03
N PHE A 60 4.05 -9.99 1.04
CA PHE A 60 3.68 -8.72 1.67
C PHE A 60 4.89 -8.00 2.26
N GLY A 61 4.85 -6.66 2.18
CA GLY A 61 5.88 -5.76 2.69
C GLY A 61 6.75 -5.17 1.59
N SER A 62 7.50 -4.14 1.94
CA SER A 62 8.36 -3.44 0.99
C SER A 62 9.67 -4.21 0.73
N GLY A 63 10.22 -4.86 1.76
CA GLY A 63 11.53 -5.51 1.68
C GLY A 63 12.70 -4.53 1.55
N ILE A 64 12.50 -3.22 1.80
CA ILE A 64 13.58 -2.22 1.74
C ILE A 64 14.73 -2.51 2.70
N GLN A 65 14.49 -3.34 3.72
CA GLN A 65 15.48 -3.77 4.70
C GLN A 65 16.64 -4.54 4.04
N GLN A 66 16.42 -5.14 2.85
CA GLN A 66 17.48 -5.78 2.06
C GLN A 66 18.58 -4.80 1.60
N PHE A 67 18.28 -3.50 1.61
CA PHE A 67 19.23 -2.45 1.24
C PHE A 67 20.12 -2.00 2.40
N MET A 68 19.83 -2.44 3.63
CA MET A 68 20.61 -2.09 4.81
C MET A 68 22.07 -2.56 4.65
N PHE A 69 23.01 -1.73 5.09
CA PHE A 69 24.46 -1.96 4.98
C PHE A 69 25.04 -1.97 3.56
N ARG A 70 24.24 -1.75 2.52
CA ARG A 70 24.78 -1.52 1.17
C ARG A 70 25.40 -0.14 1.07
N LYS A 71 26.44 -0.01 0.25
CA LYS A 71 27.07 1.28 -0.06
C LYS A 71 26.06 2.20 -0.73
N ILE A 72 25.95 3.43 -0.24
CA ILE A 72 25.03 4.41 -0.78
C ILE A 72 25.61 5.00 -2.07
N ASP A 73 25.01 4.65 -3.21
CA ASP A 73 25.27 5.23 -4.51
C ASP A 73 23.95 5.57 -5.23
N ASN A 74 24.03 6.18 -6.41
CA ASN A 74 22.85 6.57 -7.17
C ASN A 74 22.02 5.36 -7.62
N THR A 75 22.66 4.21 -7.85
CA THR A 75 21.98 2.97 -8.22
C THR A 75 21.12 2.47 -7.07
N LEU A 76 21.66 2.38 -5.85
CA LEU A 76 20.94 1.98 -4.65
C LEU A 76 19.76 2.93 -4.37
N LYS A 77 19.95 4.24 -4.54
CA LYS A 77 18.88 5.22 -4.39
C LYS A 77 17.73 4.93 -5.37
N GLY A 78 18.05 4.64 -6.63
CA GLY A 78 17.07 4.23 -7.64
C GLY A 78 16.33 2.95 -7.25
N GLU A 79 17.05 1.93 -6.80
CA GLU A 79 16.47 0.65 -6.36
C GLU A 79 15.51 0.83 -5.17
N ILE A 80 15.87 1.65 -4.19
CA ILE A 80 15.01 1.99 -3.04
C ILE A 80 13.73 2.66 -3.52
N ILE A 81 13.85 3.68 -4.38
CA ILE A 81 12.71 4.43 -4.92
C ILE A 81 11.74 3.49 -5.64
N GLU A 82 12.23 2.64 -6.53
CA GLU A 82 11.38 1.71 -7.30
C GLU A 82 10.77 0.63 -6.41
N THR A 83 11.50 0.13 -5.41
CA THR A 83 10.97 -0.82 -4.43
C THR A 83 9.81 -0.24 -3.63
N ILE A 84 9.94 1.02 -3.19
CA ILE A 84 8.88 1.71 -2.43
C ILE A 84 7.66 1.96 -3.31
N LYS A 85 7.85 2.48 -4.52
CA LYS A 85 6.75 2.70 -5.48
C LYS A 85 6.00 1.39 -5.75
N TYR A 86 6.72 0.31 -6.03
CA TYR A 86 6.13 -1.00 -6.27
C TYR A 86 5.33 -1.51 -5.07
N ALA A 87 5.90 -1.42 -3.87
CA ALA A 87 5.24 -1.88 -2.64
C ALA A 87 3.95 -1.11 -2.36
N LEU A 88 3.98 0.22 -2.49
CA LEU A 88 2.80 1.06 -2.27
C LEU A 88 1.73 0.85 -3.34
N LEU A 89 2.12 0.74 -4.61
CA LEU A 89 1.20 0.42 -5.71
C LEU A 89 0.49 -0.92 -5.48
N ARG A 90 1.21 -1.92 -4.95
CA ARG A 90 0.68 -3.26 -4.75
C ARG A 90 -0.22 -3.38 -3.52
N TYR A 91 0.16 -2.72 -2.42
CA TYR A 91 -0.43 -2.98 -1.10
C TYR A 91 -1.28 -1.83 -0.56
N GLU A 92 -1.20 -0.62 -1.12
CA GLU A 92 -2.01 0.53 -0.69
C GLU A 92 -2.78 1.17 -1.87
N PRO A 93 -3.90 0.56 -2.30
CA PRO A 93 -4.66 1.04 -3.46
C PRO A 93 -5.41 2.36 -3.20
N ARG A 94 -5.51 2.81 -1.95
CA ARG A 94 -6.20 4.06 -1.59
C ARG A 94 -5.39 5.31 -1.93
N ILE A 95 -4.12 5.16 -2.29
CA ILE A 95 -3.26 6.29 -2.69
C ILE A 95 -2.76 6.11 -4.12
N LEU A 96 -2.47 7.25 -4.76
CA LEU A 96 -1.72 7.30 -6.00
C LEU A 96 -0.41 8.04 -5.74
N VAL A 97 0.70 7.29 -5.78
CA VAL A 97 2.04 7.82 -5.55
C VAL A 97 2.42 8.72 -6.72
N GLN A 98 2.69 10.00 -6.43
CA GLN A 98 3.14 10.99 -7.40
C GLN A 98 4.65 10.95 -7.56
N ASP A 99 5.36 10.85 -6.44
CA ASP A 99 6.82 10.95 -6.43
C ASP A 99 7.42 10.29 -5.19
N VAL A 100 8.62 9.74 -5.33
CA VAL A 100 9.41 9.19 -4.22
C VAL A 100 10.85 9.65 -4.42
N LYS A 101 11.37 10.39 -3.43
CA LYS A 101 12.70 11.01 -3.48
C LYS A 101 13.53 10.66 -2.26
N VAL A 102 14.82 10.48 -2.47
CA VAL A 102 15.81 10.45 -1.37
C VAL A 102 16.24 11.89 -1.10
N ALA A 103 15.74 12.48 -0.01
CA ALA A 103 15.91 13.90 0.30
C ALA A 103 17.26 14.21 0.93
N SER A 104 17.72 13.34 1.83
CA SER A 104 18.97 13.50 2.55
C SER A 104 19.63 12.15 2.72
N THR A 105 20.96 12.17 2.73
CA THR A 105 21.79 11.02 3.11
C THR A 105 22.78 11.52 4.14
N ASP A 106 22.54 11.18 5.39
CA ASP A 106 23.54 11.37 6.44
C ASP A 106 24.44 10.14 6.45
N VAL A 107 25.53 10.24 5.70
CA VAL A 107 26.50 9.15 5.53
C VAL A 107 27.19 8.80 6.85
N LEU A 108 27.41 9.79 7.73
CA LEU A 108 28.09 9.60 9.01
C LEU A 108 27.21 8.79 9.97
N ASN A 109 25.90 9.04 9.97
CA ASN A 109 24.94 8.33 10.81
C ASN A 109 24.22 7.16 10.09
N GLY A 110 24.56 6.88 8.83
CA GLY A 110 23.94 5.82 8.04
C GLY A 110 22.44 6.01 7.80
N LYS A 111 21.95 7.25 7.79
CA LYS A 111 20.52 7.59 7.66
C LYS A 111 20.19 8.03 6.25
N ILE A 112 19.10 7.50 5.69
CA ILE A 112 18.53 7.94 4.42
C ILE A 112 17.12 8.45 4.69
N GLU A 113 16.85 9.68 4.27
CA GLU A 113 15.51 10.27 4.36
C GLU A 113 14.80 10.12 3.03
N ILE A 114 13.61 9.52 3.08
CA ILE A 114 12.78 9.26 1.91
C ILE A 114 11.50 10.07 2.03
N LEU A 115 11.23 10.89 1.02
CA LEU A 115 9.99 11.65 0.90
C LEU A 115 9.09 10.96 -0.11
N ILE A 116 7.84 10.70 0.29
CA ILE A 116 6.82 10.05 -0.52
C ILE A 116 5.68 11.05 -0.69
N SER A 117 5.51 11.53 -1.91
CA SER A 117 4.40 12.42 -2.29
C SER A 117 3.31 11.59 -2.94
N TYR A 118 2.08 11.69 -2.44
CA TYR A 118 0.95 10.94 -2.96
C TYR A 118 -0.34 11.75 -2.86
N ILE A 119 -1.35 11.33 -3.63
CA ILE A 119 -2.72 11.84 -3.54
C ILE A 119 -3.67 10.72 -3.17
N TYR A 120 -4.76 11.04 -2.47
CA TYR A 120 -5.80 10.05 -2.17
C TYR A 120 -6.60 9.71 -3.43
N SER A 121 -6.78 8.41 -3.67
CA SER A 121 -7.58 7.89 -4.77
C SER A 121 -9.06 8.11 -4.45
N LYS A 122 -9.68 9.14 -5.05
CA LYS A 122 -11.13 9.41 -4.90
C LYS A 122 -12.02 8.40 -5.65
N THR A 123 -11.46 7.31 -6.16
CA THR A 123 -12.18 6.40 -7.06
C THR A 123 -13.03 5.42 -6.27
N ASN A 124 -14.29 5.80 -6.02
CA ASN A 124 -15.38 4.86 -5.70
C ASN A 124 -15.68 4.01 -6.96
N THR A 125 -14.73 3.18 -7.37
CA THR A 125 -14.86 2.38 -8.58
C THR A 125 -15.48 1.03 -8.24
N ARG A 126 -16.81 0.97 -8.35
CA ARG A 126 -17.54 -0.29 -8.52
C ARG A 126 -17.11 -0.91 -9.86
N HIS A 127 -16.13 -1.81 -9.82
CA HIS A 127 -15.73 -2.58 -10.99
C HIS A 127 -16.59 -3.84 -11.08
N ASN A 128 -17.44 -3.95 -12.12
CA ASN A 128 -17.96 -5.23 -12.59
C ASN A 128 -17.26 -5.54 -13.92
N TYR A 129 -16.48 -6.62 -13.97
CA TYR A 129 -15.82 -7.10 -15.18
C TYR A 129 -16.30 -8.54 -15.45
N VAL A 130 -17.07 -8.72 -16.52
CA VAL A 130 -17.48 -10.05 -16.99
C VAL A 130 -16.53 -10.42 -18.13
N PHE A 131 -15.67 -11.40 -17.89
CA PHE A 131 -14.80 -11.97 -18.90
C PHE A 131 -15.49 -13.17 -19.58
N PRO A 132 -15.93 -13.08 -20.85
CA PRO A 132 -16.49 -14.22 -21.55
C PRO A 132 -15.37 -15.19 -21.97
N PHE A 133 -15.25 -16.32 -21.28
CA PHE A 133 -14.40 -17.44 -21.70
C PHE A 133 -15.22 -18.44 -22.51
N TYR A 134 -15.26 -18.27 -23.83
CA TYR A 134 -15.82 -19.29 -24.72
C TYR A 134 -14.67 -20.13 -25.31
N LEU A 135 -14.49 -21.34 -24.79
CA LEU A 135 -13.77 -22.38 -25.51
C LEU A 135 -14.69 -22.83 -26.65
N LYS A 136 -14.52 -22.28 -27.86
CA LYS A 136 -15.10 -22.91 -29.05
C LYS A 136 -14.40 -24.25 -29.25
N GLU A 137 -14.87 -25.29 -28.56
CA GLU A 137 -14.69 -26.65 -29.06
C GLU A 137 -15.48 -26.73 -30.36
N GLY A 138 -14.77 -26.66 -31.49
CA GLY A 138 -15.33 -26.92 -32.80
C GLY A 138 -15.86 -28.35 -32.81
N THR A 139 -17.17 -28.52 -32.57
CA THR A 139 -17.81 -29.80 -32.78
C THR A 139 -17.98 -29.98 -34.28
N ASN A 140 -17.02 -30.68 -34.86
CA ASN A 140 -17.15 -31.32 -36.16
C ASN A 140 -18.28 -32.37 -36.05
N LEU A 141 -19.50 -32.00 -36.43
CA LEU A 141 -20.60 -32.96 -36.59
C LEU A 141 -20.74 -33.32 -38.08
N ASP A 142 -19.74 -34.04 -38.58
CA ASP A 142 -19.97 -34.95 -39.69
C ASP A 142 -20.43 -36.31 -39.13
N ARG A 143 -21.69 -36.69 -39.39
CA ARG A 143 -22.08 -38.03 -39.89
C ARG A 143 -23.59 -38.14 -40.18
N LYS A 144 -23.87 -38.17 -41.50
CA LYS A 144 -24.80 -39.04 -42.26
C LYS A 144 -26.23 -39.27 -41.74
N LYS A 145 -27.20 -38.92 -42.60
CA LYS A 145 -27.83 -39.92 -43.49
C LYS A 145 -28.11 -39.31 -44.86
#